data_AF-M1C0I8-F1
#
_entry.id   AF-M1C0I8-F1
#
_cell.length_a   1.000
_cell.length_b   1.000
_cell.length_c   1.000
_cell.angle_alpha   90.00
_cell.angle_beta   90.00
_cell.angle_gamma   90.00
#
_symmetry.space_group_name_H-M   'P 1'
#
loop_
_entity.id
_entity.type
_entity.pdbx_description
1 polymer ?
#
loop_
_entity_poly.entity_id
_entity_poly.type
_entity_poly.pdbx_seq_one_letter_code
_entity_poly.pdbx_strand_id
1 'polypeptide(L)'
;MAETSLVPLDLPKIEKSKHIPIIGTVHMVLSNISIDNIHVISSTVKAGDTGIVISVSGAYANMTMNWEYSYSTWLFPIPITDNGKASIQVEGMDIGISFNLTNVQGSLMLSPLDCGCSVKDIFIKLDGGASWLYQGYHFFSI
;
A
#
# COMPACT_ATOMS: atom_id res chain seq x y z
N MET A 1 -5.49 -17.77 -23.00
CA MET A 1 -4.68 -17.26 -21.87
C MET A 1 -5.07 -15.81 -21.70
N ALA A 2 -5.73 -15.47 -20.59
CA ALA A 2 -6.08 -14.08 -20.31
C ALA A 2 -4.89 -13.46 -19.57
N GLU A 3 -4.23 -12.49 -20.20
CA GLU A 3 -3.19 -11.71 -19.54
C GLU A 3 -3.85 -10.71 -18.61
N THR A 4 -3.60 -10.86 -17.31
CA THR A 4 -4.01 -9.89 -16.29
C THR A 4 -3.08 -8.69 -16.38
N SER A 5 -3.42 -7.74 -17.25
CA SER A 5 -2.78 -6.42 -17.24
C SER A 5 -3.32 -5.62 -16.06
N LEU A 6 -2.73 -5.86 -14.89
CA LEU A 6 -2.62 -4.81 -13.89
C LEU A 6 -1.51 -3.90 -14.43
N VAL A 7 -1.88 -2.72 -14.92
CA VAL A 7 -0.92 -1.64 -15.23
C VAL A 7 0.19 -1.68 -14.17
N PRO A 8 1.49 -1.64 -14.53
CA PRO A 8 2.52 -1.50 -13.52
C PRO A 8 2.19 -0.25 -12.70
N LEU A 9 1.65 -0.48 -11.50
CA LEU A 9 1.15 0.55 -10.64
C LEU A 9 2.39 1.12 -9.96
N ASP A 10 3.17 1.90 -10.71
CA ASP A 10 4.26 2.70 -10.16
C ASP A 10 3.63 3.71 -9.22
N LEU A 11 3.58 3.33 -7.94
CA LEU A 11 2.99 4.17 -6.91
C LEU A 11 3.88 5.40 -6.73
N PRO A 12 3.29 6.60 -6.61
CA PRO A 12 4.05 7.83 -6.53
C PRO A 12 4.94 7.83 -5.29
N LYS A 13 6.06 8.55 -5.38
CA LYS A 13 6.92 8.83 -4.23
C LYS A 13 6.10 9.45 -3.10
N ILE A 14 6.25 8.94 -1.88
CA ILE A 14 5.55 9.43 -0.69
C ILE A 14 6.56 10.11 0.22
N GLU A 15 6.28 11.37 0.57
CA GLU A 15 7.11 12.15 1.47
C GLU A 15 6.29 12.61 2.68
N LYS A 16 6.80 12.37 3.89
CA LYS A 16 6.16 12.76 5.14
C LYS A 16 7.19 13.30 6.12
N SER A 17 6.77 14.26 6.93
CA SER A 17 7.60 14.81 8.01
C SER A 17 6.81 14.76 9.31
N LYS A 18 7.45 14.33 10.40
CA LYS A 18 6.83 14.26 11.73
C LYS A 18 7.81 14.77 12.78
N HIS A 19 7.32 15.64 13.66
CA HIS A 19 8.07 16.10 14.80
C HIS A 19 7.97 15.08 15.95
N ILE A 20 9.11 14.69 16.52
CA ILE A 20 9.20 13.80 17.68
C ILE A 20 9.95 14.57 18.79
N PRO A 21 9.38 14.68 20.00
CA PRO A 21 10.06 15.29 21.13
C PRO A 21 11.45 14.66 21.34
N ILE A 22 12.44 15.48 21.74
CA ILE A 22 13.84 15.08 21.98
C ILE A 22 14.64 14.76 20.71
N ILE A 23 14.06 14.05 19.73
CA ILE A 23 14.75 13.64 18.49
C ILE A 23 14.72 14.74 17.42
N GLY A 24 13.68 15.57 17.39
CA GLY A 24 13.50 16.63 16.38
C GLY A 24 12.58 16.21 15.24
N THR A 25 12.72 16.86 14.08
CA THR A 25 11.88 16.58 12.91
C THR A 25 12.47 15.45 12.09
N VAL A 26 11.69 14.37 11.93
CA VAL A 26 12.01 13.24 11.08
C VAL A 26 11.33 13.43 9.73
N HIS A 27 12.12 13.45 8.66
CA HIS A 27 11.67 13.40 7.28
C HIS A 27 11.76 11.95 6.80
N MET A 28 10.70 11.43 6.21
CA MET A 28 10.59 10.08 5.69
C MET A 28 10.21 10.12 4.21
N VAL A 29 10.86 9.28 3.43
CA VAL A 29 10.67 9.16 1.99
C VAL A 29 10.50 7.69 1.62
N LEU A 30 9.41 7.38 0.93
CA LEU A 30 9.17 6.08 0.30
C LEU A 30 9.19 6.26 -1.22
N SER A 31 9.93 5.42 -1.93
CA SER A 31 10.12 5.54 -3.38
C SER A 31 10.26 4.18 -4.04
N ASN A 32 10.21 4.13 -5.38
CA ASN A 32 10.33 2.90 -6.16
C ASN A 32 9.42 1.78 -5.64
N ILE A 33 8.19 2.14 -5.31
CA ILE A 33 7.20 1.22 -4.79
C ILE A 33 6.66 0.42 -5.98
N SER A 34 6.87 -0.88 -5.96
CA SER A 34 6.50 -1.79 -7.04
C SER A 34 5.75 -3.00 -6.52
N ILE A 35 4.81 -3.50 -7.31
CA ILE A 35 4.08 -4.73 -7.04
C ILE A 35 4.76 -5.84 -7.84
N ASP A 36 5.43 -6.76 -7.15
CA ASP A 36 6.21 -7.83 -7.78
C ASP A 36 5.29 -8.97 -8.26
N ASN A 37 4.30 -9.33 -7.44
CA ASN A 37 3.36 -10.39 -7.77
C ASN A 37 2.01 -10.18 -7.08
N ILE A 38 0.93 -10.54 -7.78
CA ILE A 38 -0.40 -10.68 -7.18
C ILE A 38 -0.90 -12.09 -7.48
N HIS A 39 -1.33 -12.79 -6.45
CA HIS A 39 -1.96 -14.09 -6.54
C HIS A 39 -3.41 -13.99 -6.08
N VAL A 40 -4.35 -14.29 -6.96
CA VAL A 40 -5.79 -14.26 -6.67
C VAL A 40 -6.28 -15.68 -6.45
N ILE A 41 -6.83 -15.98 -5.26
CA ILE A 41 -7.44 -17.28 -4.98
C ILE A 41 -8.76 -17.43 -5.74
N SER A 42 -9.66 -16.45 -5.58
CA SER A 42 -10.98 -16.51 -6.20
C SER A 42 -11.40 -15.17 -6.76
N SER A 43 -12.05 -15.20 -7.92
CA SER A 43 -12.78 -14.07 -8.47
C SER A 43 -14.15 -14.52 -8.94
N THR A 44 -15.18 -13.72 -8.67
CA THR A 44 -16.53 -14.01 -9.13
C THR A 44 -17.15 -12.78 -9.75
N VAL A 45 -17.98 -13.01 -10.76
CA VAL A 45 -18.82 -11.99 -11.39
C VAL A 45 -20.25 -12.48 -11.28
N LYS A 46 -21.13 -11.64 -10.72
CA LYS A 46 -22.55 -11.96 -10.50
C LYS A 46 -23.42 -10.79 -10.96
N ALA A 47 -24.62 -11.09 -11.41
CA ALA A 47 -25.65 -10.08 -11.54
C ALA A 47 -26.16 -9.69 -10.13
N GLY A 48 -26.20 -8.40 -9.84
CA GLY A 48 -26.86 -7.83 -8.68
C GLY A 48 -28.22 -7.24 -9.06
N ASP A 49 -28.94 -6.67 -8.09
CA ASP A 49 -30.32 -6.18 -8.28
C ASP A 49 -30.46 -5.11 -9.38
N THR A 50 -29.43 -4.28 -9.55
CA THR A 50 -29.40 -3.17 -10.52
C THR A 50 -28.23 -3.23 -11.51
N GLY A 51 -27.41 -4.28 -11.47
CA GLY A 51 -26.27 -4.38 -12.39
C GLY A 51 -25.33 -5.56 -12.13
N ILE A 52 -24.02 -5.30 -12.04
CA ILE A 52 -22.98 -6.34 -11.99
C ILE A 52 -22.12 -6.14 -10.74
N VAL A 53 -21.86 -7.23 -10.02
CA VAL A 53 -20.94 -7.26 -8.89
C VAL A 53 -19.73 -8.12 -9.25
N ILE A 54 -18.54 -7.55 -9.09
CA ILE A 54 -17.26 -8.22 -9.24
C ILE A 54 -16.63 -8.34 -7.85
N SER A 55 -16.26 -9.55 -7.46
CA SER A 55 -15.56 -9.79 -6.19
C SER A 55 -14.27 -10.56 -6.41
N VAL A 56 -13.22 -10.16 -5.73
CA VAL A 56 -11.95 -10.89 -5.59
C VAL A 56 -11.81 -11.24 -4.12
N SER A 57 -11.43 -12.48 -3.81
CA SER A 57 -11.18 -12.87 -2.42
C SER A 57 -9.91 -13.68 -2.21
N GLY A 58 -9.30 -13.46 -1.06
CA GLY A 58 -8.10 -14.15 -0.60
C GLY A 58 -6.86 -13.83 -1.43
N ALA A 59 -6.78 -12.65 -2.04
CA ALA A 59 -5.61 -12.30 -2.83
C ALA A 59 -4.38 -12.03 -1.95
N TYR A 60 -3.21 -12.38 -2.46
CA TYR A 60 -1.90 -12.10 -1.87
C TYR A 60 -1.14 -11.18 -2.81
N ALA A 61 -0.36 -10.26 -2.26
CA ALA A 61 0.52 -9.42 -3.06
C ALA A 61 1.89 -9.29 -2.40
N ASN A 62 2.95 -9.45 -3.21
CA ASN A 62 4.30 -9.11 -2.81
C ASN A 62 4.67 -7.78 -3.46
N MET A 63 5.25 -6.88 -2.67
CA MET A 63 5.68 -5.57 -3.11
C MET A 63 7.08 -5.27 -2.59
N THR A 64 7.78 -4.41 -3.32
CA THR A 64 9.07 -3.86 -2.92
C THR A 64 9.02 -2.34 -2.90
N MET A 65 9.80 -1.73 -2.02
CA MET A 65 10.00 -0.27 -2.03
C MET A 65 11.39 0.09 -1.51
N ASN A 66 11.84 1.29 -1.83
CA ASN A 66 12.95 1.95 -1.16
C ASN A 66 12.41 2.85 -0.04
N TRP A 67 13.12 2.88 1.09
CA TRP A 67 12.84 3.78 2.19
C TRP A 67 14.07 4.60 2.53
N GLU A 68 13.85 5.82 2.98
CA GLU A 68 14.88 6.72 3.47
C GLU A 68 14.27 7.56 4.61
N TYR A 69 15.07 7.86 5.63
CA TYR A 69 14.74 8.89 6.59
C TYR A 69 15.94 9.81 6.83
N SER A 70 15.63 11.04 7.27
CA SER A 70 16.61 11.97 7.84
C SER A 70 16.03 12.69 9.05
N TYR A 71 16.85 12.95 10.05
CA TYR A 71 16.46 13.81 11.17
C TYR A 71 17.64 14.62 11.71
N SER A 72 17.32 15.78 12.26
CA SER A 72 18.29 16.66 12.92
C SER A 72 17.92 16.81 14.40
N THR A 73 18.91 16.61 15.27
CA THR A 73 18.77 16.77 16.72
C THR A 73 19.48 18.05 17.16
N TRP A 74 19.05 18.64 18.28
CA TRP A 74 19.78 19.73 18.91
C TRP A 74 21.11 19.30 19.56
N LEU A 75 21.32 18.00 19.77
CA LEU A 75 22.48 17.44 20.48
C LEU A 75 23.69 17.21 19.56
N PHE A 76 23.47 16.98 18.26
CA PHE A 76 24.53 16.69 17.30
C PHE A 76 24.39 17.57 16.05
N PRO A 77 25.47 18.23 15.58
CA PRO A 77 25.42 19.18 14.46
C PRO A 77 25.31 18.51 13.07
N ILE A 78 25.28 17.16 13.00
CA ILE A 78 25.24 16.40 11.75
C ILE A 78 23.87 15.72 11.64
N PRO A 79 23.12 15.91 10.53
CA PRO A 79 21.88 15.17 10.28
C PRO A 79 22.15 13.66 10.23
N ILE A 80 21.31 12.89 10.90
CA ILE A 80 21.37 11.44 10.86
C ILE A 80 20.45 10.97 9.75
N THR A 81 20.98 10.18 8.83
CA THR A 81 20.24 9.61 7.70
C THR A 81 20.46 8.10 7.65
N ASP A 82 19.44 7.37 7.18
CA ASP A 82 19.56 5.97 6.79
C ASP A 82 18.58 5.68 5.66
N ASN A 83 18.87 4.63 4.90
CA ASN A 83 18.06 4.20 3.78
C ASN A 83 18.24 2.72 3.53
N GLY A 84 17.31 2.15 2.79
CA GLY A 84 17.37 0.75 2.42
C GLY A 84 16.22 0.34 1.53
N LYS A 85 16.06 -0.98 1.43
CA LYS A 85 14.94 -1.59 0.72
C LYS A 85 13.95 -2.16 1.73
N ALA A 86 12.72 -2.32 1.30
CA ALA A 86 11.70 -3.03 2.05
C ALA A 86 10.99 -4.03 1.14
N SER A 87 10.71 -5.20 1.70
CA SER A 87 9.76 -6.17 1.15
C SER A 87 8.47 -6.10 1.93
N ILE A 88 7.36 -6.06 1.23
CA ILE A 88 6.01 -5.98 1.79
C ILE A 88 5.21 -7.16 1.29
N GLN A 89 4.53 -7.84 2.19
CA GLN A 89 3.63 -8.95 1.88
C GLN A 89 2.23 -8.59 2.37
N VAL A 90 1.27 -8.59 1.45
CA VAL A 90 -0.15 -8.36 1.70
C VAL A 90 -0.84 -9.70 1.65
N GLU A 91 -1.62 -10.03 2.68
CA GLU A 91 -2.35 -11.29 2.75
C GLU A 91 -3.85 -11.07 2.96
N GLY A 92 -4.65 -11.96 2.37
CA GLY A 92 -6.11 -11.96 2.56
C GLY A 92 -6.76 -10.68 2.06
N MET A 93 -6.37 -10.21 0.86
CA MET A 93 -6.99 -9.07 0.21
C MET A 93 -8.30 -9.48 -0.47
N ASP A 94 -9.39 -8.84 -0.05
CA ASP A 94 -10.71 -8.97 -0.66
C ASP A 94 -11.10 -7.62 -1.30
N ILE A 95 -11.56 -7.67 -2.54
CA ILE A 95 -12.01 -6.49 -3.30
C ILE A 95 -13.42 -6.75 -3.79
N GLY A 96 -14.32 -5.80 -3.61
CA GLY A 96 -15.68 -5.84 -4.12
C GLY A 96 -16.00 -4.58 -4.91
N ILE A 97 -16.46 -4.71 -6.14
CA ILE A 97 -16.89 -3.58 -6.96
C ILE A 97 -18.28 -3.88 -7.50
N SER A 98 -19.23 -2.97 -7.28
CA SER A 98 -20.58 -3.05 -7.82
C SER A 98 -20.78 -1.98 -8.89
N PHE A 99 -21.36 -2.34 -10.01
CA PHE A 99 -21.69 -1.46 -11.12
C PHE A 99 -23.19 -1.45 -11.35
N ASN A 100 -23.75 -0.28 -11.59
CA ASN A 100 -25.08 -0.10 -12.16
C ASN A 100 -25.01 -0.31 -13.67
N LEU A 101 -26.04 -0.92 -14.24
CA LEU A 101 -26.18 -1.09 -15.68
C LEU A 101 -27.34 -0.23 -16.19
N THR A 102 -27.03 0.75 -17.03
CA THR A 102 -28.05 1.67 -17.58
C THR A 102 -27.97 1.71 -19.10
N ASN A 103 -29.11 1.94 -19.76
CA ASN A 103 -29.14 2.18 -21.21
C ASN A 103 -29.15 3.68 -21.48
N VAL A 104 -28.14 4.16 -22.21
CA VAL A 104 -28.03 5.55 -22.66
C VAL A 104 -28.01 5.54 -24.18
N GLN A 105 -29.10 6.02 -24.80
CA GLN A 105 -29.24 6.14 -26.26
C GLN A 105 -28.94 4.83 -27.02
N GLY A 106 -29.41 3.70 -26.49
CA GLY A 106 -29.18 2.38 -27.10
C GLY A 106 -27.84 1.73 -26.71
N SER A 107 -26.95 2.44 -26.02
CA SER A 107 -25.68 1.90 -25.51
C SER A 107 -25.80 1.50 -24.04
N LEU A 108 -25.13 0.40 -23.64
CA LEU A 108 -25.03 0.02 -22.23
C LEU A 108 -23.91 0.82 -21.56
N MET A 109 -24.25 1.51 -20.48
CA MET A 109 -23.32 2.23 -19.62
C MET A 109 -23.20 1.53 -18.27
N LEU A 110 -21.97 1.24 -17.88
CA LEU A 110 -21.60 0.74 -16.56
C LEU A 110 -21.12 1.91 -15.70
N SER A 111 -21.76 2.15 -14.56
CA SER A 111 -21.31 3.15 -13.59
C SER A 111 -21.06 2.52 -12.22
N PRO A 112 -19.92 2.79 -11.57
CA PRO A 112 -19.65 2.22 -10.25
C PRO A 112 -20.68 2.74 -9.22
N LEU A 113 -21.26 1.82 -8.47
CA LEU A 113 -22.15 2.09 -7.34
C LEU A 113 -21.39 2.10 -6.02
N ASP A 114 -20.56 1.08 -5.84
CA ASP A 114 -19.78 0.89 -4.62
C ASP A 114 -18.47 0.16 -4.92
N CYS A 115 -17.44 0.46 -4.14
CA CYS A 115 -16.12 -0.16 -4.23
C CYS A 115 -15.55 -0.30 -2.82
N GLY A 116 -15.30 -1.55 -2.41
CA GLY A 116 -14.69 -1.91 -1.15
C GLY A 116 -13.40 -2.69 -1.35
N CYS A 117 -12.44 -2.47 -0.47
CA CYS A 117 -11.24 -3.27 -0.35
C CYS A 117 -10.96 -3.51 1.14
N SER A 118 -10.71 -4.75 1.52
CA SER A 118 -10.26 -5.12 2.85
C SER A 118 -9.01 -5.97 2.75
N VAL A 119 -8.08 -5.73 3.66
CA VAL A 119 -6.83 -6.47 3.76
C VAL A 119 -6.77 -7.05 5.16
N LYS A 120 -6.45 -8.34 5.26
CA LYS A 120 -6.35 -9.02 6.53
C LYS A 120 -5.04 -8.65 7.24
N ASP A 121 -3.91 -8.87 6.57
CA ASP A 121 -2.59 -8.67 7.15
C ASP A 121 -1.64 -7.97 6.15
N ILE A 122 -0.77 -7.10 6.66
CA ILE A 122 0.33 -6.49 5.91
C ILE A 122 1.61 -6.67 6.71
N PHE A 123 2.57 -7.40 6.14
CA PHE A 123 3.89 -7.60 6.72
C PHE A 123 4.90 -6.73 5.99
N ILE A 124 5.71 -5.99 6.74
CA ILE A 124 6.76 -5.12 6.19
C ILE A 124 8.08 -5.55 6.79
N LYS A 125 9.04 -5.87 5.93
CA LYS A 125 10.42 -6.17 6.31
C LYS A 125 11.33 -5.12 5.69
N LEU A 126 12.02 -4.34 6.53
CA LEU A 126 13.02 -3.37 6.08
C LEU A 126 14.40 -4.03 6.12
N ASP A 127 15.10 -4.00 5.00
CA ASP A 127 16.49 -4.39 4.86
C ASP A 127 17.35 -3.11 4.92
N GLY A 128 18.15 -2.95 5.98
CA GLY A 128 19.00 -1.76 6.21
C GLY A 128 19.56 -1.67 7.63
N GLY A 129 20.33 -0.61 7.91
CA GLY A 129 21.33 -0.57 8.99
C GLY A 129 20.88 -0.07 10.36
N ALA A 130 19.78 0.66 10.51
CA ALA A 130 19.44 1.28 11.80
C ALA A 130 18.08 0.81 12.36
N SER A 131 18.17 -0.15 13.29
CA SER A 131 17.05 -0.83 13.96
C SER A 131 16.12 0.04 14.82
N TRP A 132 16.39 1.34 15.00
CA TRP A 132 15.59 2.21 15.86
C TRP A 132 14.17 2.45 15.34
N LEU A 133 13.93 2.28 14.03
CA LEU A 133 12.59 2.35 13.45
C LEU A 133 11.67 1.23 13.98
N TYR A 134 12.24 0.09 14.38
CA TYR A 134 11.52 -1.03 15.02
C TYR A 134 11.38 -0.87 16.54
N GLN A 135 12.19 0.00 17.15
CA GLN A 135 12.38 0.09 18.62
C GLN A 135 11.83 1.38 19.23
N GLY A 136 11.30 2.30 18.41
CA GLY A 136 10.79 3.60 18.85
C GLY A 136 9.64 3.55 19.87
N TYR A 137 9.01 2.39 20.10
CA TYR A 137 8.05 2.19 21.19
C TYR A 137 8.71 1.85 22.54
N HIS A 138 9.94 1.35 22.54
CA HIS A 138 10.61 0.86 23.76
C HIS A 138 11.64 1.84 24.35
N PHE A 139 12.02 2.90 23.61
CA PHE A 139 13.04 3.86 24.04
C PHE A 139 12.47 5.10 24.80
N PHE A 140 11.15 5.27 24.84
CA PHE A 140 10.47 6.40 25.51
C PHE A 140 9.80 6.03 26.85
N SER A 141 10.34 5.04 27.57
CA SER A 141 10.02 4.86 29.00
C SER A 141 11.18 5.39 29.85
N ILE A 142 11.24 6.71 30.02
CA ILE A 142 11.94 7.37 31.13
C ILE A 142 10.92 8.29 31.79
#